data_AF-A0A2D9LVD8-F1
#
_entry.id   AF-A0A2D9LVD8-F1
#
_cell.length_a   1.000
_cell.length_b   1.000
_cell.length_c   1.000
_cell.angle_alpha   90.00
_cell.angle_beta   90.00
_cell.angle_gamma   90.00
#
_symmetry.space_group_name_H-M   'P 1'
#
loop_
_entity.id
_entity.type
_entity.pdbx_description
1 polymer ?
#
loop_
_entity_poly.entity_id
_entity_poly.type
_entity_poly.pdbx_seq_one_letter_code
_entity_poly.pdbx_strand_id
1 'polypeptide(L)'
;MSFRSGHPLASPFHPQLNGKLERYHRTIKLDLNQIPDDVPGNLEIAITEFVNYYNYRRYHKALGNVTPSEVLDGRREHILQKRKEVQTQIFQRR
;
A
#
# COMPACT_ATOMS: atom_id res chain seq x y z
N MET A 1 -18.91 -22.96 -3.66
CA MET A 1 -17.71 -22.73 -4.50
C MET A 1 -16.48 -23.11 -3.69
N SER A 2 -15.78 -24.18 -4.06
CA SER A 2 -14.51 -24.55 -3.41
C SER A 2 -13.38 -23.77 -4.08
N PHE A 3 -12.82 -22.75 -3.43
CA PHE A 3 -11.59 -22.11 -3.89
C PHE A 3 -10.43 -23.09 -3.67
N ARG A 4 -9.88 -23.65 -4.74
CA ARG A 4 -8.60 -24.38 -4.68
C ARG A 4 -7.49 -23.32 -4.65
N SER A 5 -6.91 -23.07 -3.49
CA SER A 5 -5.71 -22.23 -3.38
C SER A 5 -4.51 -23.00 -3.92
N GLY A 6 -4.07 -22.70 -5.14
CA GLY A 6 -2.76 -23.14 -5.61
C GLY A 6 -1.66 -22.44 -4.82
N HIS A 7 -0.54 -23.13 -4.60
CA HIS A 7 0.69 -22.53 -4.04
C HIS A 7 1.70 -22.33 -5.18
N PRO A 8 1.58 -21.28 -6.01
CA PRO A 8 2.53 -21.03 -7.07
C PRO A 8 3.88 -20.61 -6.47
N LEU A 9 4.96 -21.26 -6.90
CA LEU A 9 6.33 -20.89 -6.55
C LEU A 9 6.91 -19.97 -7.61
N ALA A 10 7.71 -19.00 -7.19
CA ALA A 10 8.54 -18.25 -8.13
C ALA A 10 9.66 -19.15 -8.65
N SER A 11 9.90 -19.13 -9.97
CA SER A 11 11.03 -19.85 -10.55
C SER A 11 12.36 -19.33 -9.99
N PRO A 12 13.38 -20.19 -9.81
CA PRO A 12 14.70 -19.77 -9.35
C PRO A 12 15.26 -18.63 -10.21
N PHE A 13 15.93 -17.67 -9.59
CA PHE A 13 16.56 -16.51 -10.27
C PHE A 13 15.59 -15.55 -10.99
N HIS A 14 14.30 -15.57 -10.65
CA HIS A 14 13.30 -14.60 -11.15
C HIS A 14 12.79 -13.67 -10.02
N PRO A 15 13.61 -12.75 -9.51
CA PRO A 15 13.24 -11.86 -8.40
C PRO A 15 12.09 -10.90 -8.74
N GLN A 16 11.82 -10.67 -10.03
CA GLN A 16 10.74 -9.78 -10.47
C GLN A 16 9.35 -10.25 -10.00
N LEU A 17 9.15 -11.57 -9.89
CA LEU A 17 7.89 -12.17 -9.42
C LEU A 17 7.60 -11.80 -7.96
N ASN A 18 8.65 -11.72 -7.13
CA ASN A 18 8.56 -11.39 -5.70
C ASN A 18 8.80 -9.90 -5.41
N GLY A 19 9.20 -9.10 -6.41
CA GLY A 19 9.65 -7.73 -6.21
C GLY A 19 8.64 -6.80 -5.51
N LYS A 20 7.34 -7.04 -5.67
CA LYS A 20 6.30 -6.29 -4.91
C LYS A 20 6.38 -6.57 -3.41
N LEU A 21 6.48 -7.85 -3.04
CA LEU A 21 6.57 -8.29 -1.65
C LEU A 21 7.92 -7.86 -1.05
N GLU A 22 9.01 -8.02 -1.79
CA GLU A 22 10.34 -7.57 -1.37
C GLU A 22 10.38 -6.05 -1.11
N ARG A 23 9.78 -5.25 -2.00
CA ARG A 23 9.66 -3.79 -1.83
C ARG A 23 8.81 -3.44 -0.61
N TYR A 24 7.74 -4.18 -0.36
CA TYR A 24 6.92 -4.00 0.84
C TYR A 24 7.73 -4.30 2.11
N HIS A 25 8.41 -5.45 2.16
CA HIS A 25 9.30 -5.83 3.26
C HIS A 25 10.43 -4.83 3.50
N ARG A 26 11.00 -4.24 2.44
CA ARG A 26 11.99 -3.17 2.58
C ARG A 26 11.38 -1.94 3.25
N THR A 27 10.16 -1.57 2.87
CA THR A 27 9.49 -0.38 3.39
C THR A 27 9.17 -0.51 4.87
N ILE A 28 8.60 -1.65 5.28
CA ILE A 28 8.29 -1.91 6.70
C ILE A 28 9.55 -1.92 7.56
N LYS A 29 10.64 -2.56 7.11
CA LYS A 29 11.91 -2.56 7.85
C LYS A 29 12.48 -1.16 8.00
N LEU A 30 12.38 -0.31 6.97
CA LEU A 30 12.87 1.08 7.06
C LEU A 30 12.06 1.91 8.07
N ASP A 31 10.73 1.75 8.11
CA ASP A 31 9.88 2.47 9.06
C ASP A 31 10.05 1.92 10.50
N LEU A 32 10.19 0.59 10.66
CA LEU A 32 10.27 -0.06 11.98
C LEU A 32 11.68 -0.08 12.60
N ASN A 33 12.76 0.01 11.81
CA ASN A 33 14.14 0.06 12.32
C ASN A 33 14.41 1.26 13.26
N GLN A 34 13.44 2.16 13.44
CA GLN A 34 13.48 3.26 14.40
C GLN A 34 13.05 2.85 15.82
N ILE A 35 12.55 1.62 16.00
CA ILE A 35 11.98 1.14 17.26
C ILE A 35 12.95 0.14 17.90
N PRO A 36 13.34 0.35 19.17
CA PRO A 36 14.09 -0.64 19.93
C PRO A 36 13.33 -1.98 20.05
N ASP A 37 13.99 -3.07 19.65
CA ASP A 37 13.41 -4.43 19.58
C ASP A 37 13.38 -5.17 20.95
N ASP A 38 13.70 -4.48 22.04
CA ASP A 38 13.91 -5.04 23.38
C ASP A 38 12.62 -5.46 24.11
N VAL A 39 11.44 -5.20 23.52
CA VAL A 39 10.14 -5.68 24.02
C VAL A 39 9.27 -6.22 22.87
N PRO A 40 8.99 -7.54 22.81
CA PRO A 40 8.22 -8.14 21.72
C PRO A 40 6.84 -7.52 21.46
N GLY A 41 6.14 -7.10 22.52
CA GLY A 41 4.83 -6.44 22.40
C GLY A 41 4.88 -5.11 21.66
N ASN A 42 6.00 -4.39 21.72
CA ASN A 42 6.17 -3.11 21.01
C ASN A 42 6.31 -3.33 19.50
N LEU A 43 6.97 -4.41 19.08
CA LEU A 43 7.13 -4.74 17.67
C LEU A 43 5.80 -5.12 17.02
N GLU A 44 4.96 -5.92 17.70
CA GLU A 44 3.63 -6.29 17.19
C GLU A 44 2.71 -5.08 17.00
N ILE A 45 2.70 -4.17 17.98
CA ILE A 45 1.97 -2.90 17.92
C ILE A 45 2.49 -2.07 16.74
N ALA A 46 3.81 -1.92 16.62
CA ALA A 46 4.40 -1.12 15.56
C ALA A 46 4.14 -1.69 14.16
N ILE A 47 4.20 -3.01 13.98
CA ILE A 47 3.81 -3.67 12.73
C ILE A 47 2.34 -3.36 12.41
N THR A 48 1.45 -3.47 13.40
CA THR A 48 0.01 -3.20 13.24
C THR A 48 -0.24 -1.75 12.83
N GLU A 49 0.42 -0.80 13.49
CA GLU A 49 0.35 0.62 13.15
C GLU A 49 0.89 0.90 11.76
N PHE A 50 2.02 0.29 11.38
CA PHE A 50 2.58 0.41 10.04
C PHE A 50 1.61 -0.11 8.98
N VAL A 51 1.03 -1.31 9.17
CA VAL A 51 0.06 -1.90 8.24
C VAL A 51 -1.15 -0.98 8.08
N ASN A 52 -1.69 -0.47 9.19
CA ASN A 52 -2.82 0.45 9.16
C ASN A 52 -2.47 1.75 8.42
N TYR A 53 -1.32 2.34 8.72
CA TYR A 53 -0.85 3.53 8.04
C TYR A 53 -0.66 3.28 6.53
N TYR A 54 0.05 2.22 6.15
CA TYR A 54 0.38 1.91 4.77
C TYR A 54 -0.86 1.68 3.90
N ASN A 55 -1.84 0.92 4.42
CA ASN A 55 -3.02 0.50 3.67
C ASN A 55 -4.14 1.54 3.62
N TYR A 56 -4.31 2.35 4.67
CA TYR A 56 -5.49 3.21 4.81
C TYR A 56 -5.18 4.71 4.85
N ARG A 57 -3.93 5.11 5.10
CA ARG A 57 -3.56 6.53 5.31
C ARG A 57 -2.48 7.02 4.35
N ARG A 58 -1.56 6.16 3.94
CA ARG A 58 -0.44 6.53 3.07
C ARG A 58 -0.91 6.69 1.63
N TYR A 59 -0.74 7.89 1.08
CA TYR A 59 -0.93 8.14 -0.34
C TYR A 59 0.24 7.62 -1.16
N HIS A 60 -0.06 6.84 -2.20
CA HIS A 60 0.97 6.29 -3.09
C HIS A 60 0.98 7.03 -4.43
N LYS A 61 2.12 7.65 -4.76
CA LYS A 61 2.29 8.38 -6.03
C LYS A 61 2.00 7.51 -7.25
N ALA A 62 2.46 6.26 -7.24
CA ALA A 62 2.20 5.28 -8.31
C ALA A 62 0.71 4.96 -8.50
N LEU A 63 -0.11 5.19 -7.46
CA LEU A 63 -1.57 4.98 -7.51
C LEU A 63 -2.34 6.26 -7.82
N GLY A 64 -1.66 7.39 -8.08
CA GLY A 64 -2.29 8.69 -8.27
C GLY A 64 -2.66 9.37 -6.94
N ASN A 65 -1.85 9.16 -5.90
CA ASN A 65 -2.12 9.62 -4.53
C ASN A 65 -3.47 9.11 -4.01
N VAL A 66 -3.66 7.80 -4.15
CA VAL A 66 -4.79 7.02 -3.62
C VAL A 66 -4.19 5.95 -2.69
N THR A 67 -4.92 5.56 -1.66
CA THR A 67 -4.45 4.54 -0.71
C THR A 67 -4.61 3.12 -1.27
N PRO A 68 -3.84 2.12 -0.81
CA PRO A 68 -3.99 0.75 -1.28
C PRO A 68 -5.39 0.17 -1.03
N SER A 69 -6.01 0.48 0.12
CA SER A 69 -7.39 0.08 0.41
C SER A 69 -8.37 0.67 -0.59
N GLU A 70 -8.23 1.95 -0.94
CA GLU A 70 -9.10 2.58 -1.95
C GLU A 70 -8.98 1.96 -3.33
N VAL A 71 -7.80 1.44 -3.69
CA VAL A 71 -7.61 0.69 -4.93
C VAL A 71 -8.25 -0.68 -4.85
N LEU A 72 -8.10 -1.39 -3.71
CA LEU A 72 -8.74 -2.67 -3.47
C LEU A 72 -10.27 -2.56 -3.52
N ASP A 73 -10.82 -1.49 -2.96
CA ASP A 73 -12.25 -1.15 -3.00
C ASP A 73 -12.75 -0.72 -4.40
N GLY A 74 -11.86 -0.61 -5.40
CA GLY A 74 -12.20 -0.14 -6.75
C GLY A 74 -12.52 1.37 -6.84
N ARG A 75 -12.29 2.15 -5.78
CA ARG A 75 -12.67 3.58 -5.72
C ARG A 75 -11.70 4.53 -6.44
N ARG A 76 -10.56 4.01 -6.90
CA ARG A 76 -9.47 4.80 -7.50
C ARG A 76 -9.96 5.73 -8.61
N GLU A 77 -10.67 5.19 -9.60
CA GLU A 77 -11.09 5.97 -10.78
C GLU A 77 -12.03 7.11 -10.40
N HIS A 78 -13.01 6.82 -9.55
CA HIS A 78 -13.95 7.81 -9.03
C HIS A 78 -13.24 8.94 -8.27
N ILE A 79 -12.27 8.61 -7.41
CA ILE A 79 -11.48 9.61 -6.67
C ILE A 79 -10.71 10.53 -7.64
N LEU A 80 -10.07 9.94 -8.66
CA LEU A 80 -9.29 10.70 -9.64
C LEU A 80 -10.19 11.59 -10.51
N GLN A 81 -11.36 11.08 -10.90
CA GLN A 81 -12.34 11.84 -11.68
C GLN A 81 -12.85 13.05 -10.88
N LYS A 82 -13.22 12.85 -9.61
CA LYS A 82 -13.68 13.93 -8.73
C LYS A 82 -12.63 15.03 -8.56
N ARG A 83 -11.35 14.66 -8.45
CA ARG A 83 -10.24 15.62 -8.35
C ARG A 83 -10.09 16.47 -9.61
N LYS A 84 -10.24 15.86 -10.80
CA LYS A 84 -10.22 16.57 -12.08
C LYS A 84 -11.34 17.60 -12.17
N GLU A 85 -12.56 17.21 -11.79
CA GLU A 85 -13.71 18.12 -11.77
C GLU A 85 -13.48 19.34 -10.89
N VAL A 86 -12.98 19.13 -9.66
CA VAL A 86 -12.66 20.23 -8.73
C VAL A 86 -11.58 21.14 -9.32
N GLN A 87 -10.54 20.57 -9.92
CA GLN A 87 -9.47 21.34 -10.56
C GLN A 87 -10.01 22.20 -11.72
N THR A 88 -10.87 21.65 -12.57
CA THR A 88 -11.52 22.40 -13.66
C THR A 88 -12.39 23.52 -13.11
N GLN A 89 -13.19 23.27 -12.06
CA GLN A 89 -14.02 24.31 -11.44
C GLN A 89 -13.18 25.47 -10.88
N ILE A 90 -12.05 25.17 -10.24
CA ILE A 90 -11.13 26.20 -9.72
C ILE A 90 -10.55 27.03 -10.87
N PHE A 91 -10.19 26.40 -11.98
CA PHE A 91 -9.65 27.09 -13.15
C PHE A 91 -10.69 28.02 -13.79
N GLN A 92 -11.95 27.58 -13.93
CA GLN A 92 -13.02 28.40 -14.52
C GLN A 92 -13.47 29.59 -13.65
N ARG A 93 -13.11 29.60 -12.36
CA ARG A 93 -13.42 30.70 -11.43
C ARG A 93 -12.37 31.83 -11.44
N ARG A 94 -11.26 31.64 -12.14
CA ARG A 94 -10.18 32.64 -12.29
C ARG A 94 -10.35 33.40 -13.59
#